data_AF-A0A954FEU9-F1
#
_entry.id   AF-A0A954FEU9-F1
#
_cell.length_a   1.000
_cell.length_b   1.000
_cell.length_c   1.000
_cell.angle_alpha   90.00
_cell.angle_beta   90.00
_cell.angle_gamma   90.00
#
_symmetry.space_group_name_H-M   'P 1'
#
loop_
_entity.id
_entity.type
_entity.pdbx_description
1 polymer ?
#
loop_
_entity_poly.entity_id
_entity_poly.type
_entity_poly.pdbx_seq_one_letter_code
_entity_poly.pdbx_strand_id
1 'polypeptide(L)'
;MSKFRAGWNVQFLFLGTALSVLFLSEPVVAQSSKKTNVKQLNLQADKLKDSFIRESAEIARKYSEAGDYEKSREMLEVIQSIQKDVPGVKAMITQLNEKLMSSNSSDLDIDVARNWSTPAGLVAKGKTVRIQAMGTYDFVADIKTTVEGLPHGTVMKELADGIPAGALMGLVVSQEKGKPKLGKPFLIGEKAEFTPKDDGLLMIGVNLPAGHKSTGKLKVRISGYIRRGSN
;
A
#
# COMPACT_ATOMS: atom_id res chain seq x y z
N MET A 1 -34.06 -22.52 4.81
CA MET A 1 -34.79 -21.26 4.49
C MET A 1 -33.98 -20.14 5.13
N SER A 2 -33.56 -19.05 4.51
CA SER A 2 -33.79 -18.41 3.23
C SER A 2 -32.50 -17.67 2.84
N LYS A 3 -32.21 -17.56 1.55
CA LYS A 3 -31.01 -16.89 0.99
C LYS A 3 -31.26 -15.38 0.95
N PHE A 4 -30.32 -14.57 1.44
CA PHE A 4 -30.25 -13.14 1.13
C PHE A 4 -28.91 -12.83 0.46
N ARG A 5 -28.98 -12.58 -0.85
CA ARG A 5 -27.95 -11.89 -1.63
C ARG A 5 -28.36 -10.42 -1.68
N ALA A 6 -27.52 -9.51 -1.19
CA ALA A 6 -27.69 -8.08 -1.39
C ALA A 6 -26.54 -7.59 -2.28
N GLY A 7 -26.91 -7.10 -3.47
CA GLY A 7 -26.02 -6.41 -4.39
C GLY A 7 -25.74 -4.98 -3.93
N TRP A 8 -24.57 -4.47 -4.28
CA TRP A 8 -24.20 -3.09 -4.04
C TRP A 8 -24.45 -2.25 -5.29
N ASN A 9 -25.42 -1.35 -5.14
CA ASN A 9 -25.69 -0.22 -6.01
C ASN A 9 -24.62 0.85 -5.80
N VAL A 10 -24.04 1.38 -6.89
CA VAL A 10 -23.38 2.69 -6.89
C VAL A 10 -24.30 3.62 -7.68
N GLN A 11 -25.05 4.44 -6.96
CA GLN A 11 -25.85 5.52 -7.53
C GLN A 11 -24.94 6.72 -7.78
N PHE A 12 -24.75 7.09 -9.05
CA PHE A 12 -24.27 8.40 -9.43
C PHE A 12 -25.42 9.40 -9.34
N LEU A 13 -25.29 10.36 -8.43
CA LEU A 13 -26.13 11.55 -8.35
C LEU A 13 -25.73 12.52 -9.46
N PHE A 14 -26.58 12.70 -10.47
CA PHE A 14 -26.59 13.91 -11.27
C PHE A 14 -27.95 14.60 -11.14
N LEU A 15 -27.86 15.81 -10.60
CA LEU A 15 -28.89 16.84 -10.53
C LEU A 15 -29.37 17.15 -11.96
N GLY A 16 -30.64 16.88 -12.25
CA GLY A 16 -31.28 17.25 -13.51
C GLY A 16 -32.46 18.18 -13.25
N THR A 17 -32.29 19.45 -13.54
CA THR A 17 -33.38 20.43 -13.63
C THR A 17 -34.22 20.16 -14.89
N ALA A 18 -35.52 19.96 -14.70
CA ALA A 18 -36.49 19.71 -15.75
C ALA A 18 -36.90 21.02 -16.45
N LEU A 19 -36.82 21.05 -17.78
CA LEU A 19 -37.50 22.04 -18.62
C LEU A 19 -38.34 21.28 -19.65
N SER A 20 -39.64 21.20 -19.39
CA SER A 20 -40.62 20.50 -20.23
C SER A 20 -41.13 21.45 -21.32
N VAL A 21 -40.83 21.16 -22.59
CA VAL A 21 -41.52 21.76 -23.75
C VAL A 21 -42.30 20.65 -24.44
N LEU A 22 -43.63 20.76 -24.36
CA LEU A 22 -44.60 19.93 -25.08
C LEU A 22 -44.62 20.34 -26.55
N PHE A 23 -44.32 19.42 -27.47
CA PHE A 23 -44.74 19.53 -28.87
C PHE A 23 -45.48 18.25 -29.28
N LEU A 24 -46.69 18.47 -29.77
CA LEU A 24 -47.65 17.48 -30.26
C LEU A 24 -47.13 16.82 -31.54
N SER A 25 -47.43 15.53 -31.65
CA SER A 25 -47.06 14.59 -32.71
C SER A 25 -47.99 14.67 -33.92
N GLU A 26 -47.42 14.59 -35.13
CA GLU A 26 -48.02 13.90 -36.29
C GLU A 26 -46.94 13.23 -37.18
N PRO A 27 -47.30 12.20 -37.98
CA PRO A 27 -46.40 11.11 -38.36
C PRO A 27 -45.94 11.11 -39.82
N VAL A 28 -45.08 10.11 -40.13
CA VAL A 28 -44.72 9.55 -41.45
C VAL A 28 -43.31 9.91 -41.98
N VAL A 29 -42.43 8.93 -41.77
CA VAL A 29 -41.39 8.42 -42.68
C VAL A 29 -40.36 9.42 -43.21
N ALA A 30 -39.25 9.50 -42.46
CA ALA A 30 -37.93 9.48 -43.07
C ALA A 30 -37.03 8.57 -42.22
N GLN A 31 -36.93 7.32 -42.64
CA GLN A 31 -35.98 6.35 -42.13
C GLN A 31 -34.56 6.75 -42.57
N SER A 32 -34.06 7.86 -42.03
CA SER A 32 -32.64 8.20 -42.13
C SER A 32 -31.94 7.47 -40.99
N SER A 33 -31.36 6.33 -41.31
CA SER A 33 -30.36 5.69 -40.46
C SER A 33 -29.28 6.74 -40.16
N LYS A 34 -29.31 7.33 -38.96
CA LYS A 34 -28.19 8.07 -38.39
C LYS A 34 -27.03 7.08 -38.29
N LYS A 35 -26.25 6.95 -39.36
CA LYS A 35 -24.84 6.56 -39.27
C LYS A 35 -24.19 7.66 -38.47
N THR A 36 -24.23 7.56 -37.14
CA THR A 36 -23.41 8.40 -36.27
C THR A 36 -22.01 8.31 -36.81
N ASN A 37 -21.49 9.45 -37.27
CA ASN A 37 -20.27 9.48 -38.05
C ASN A 37 -19.12 9.07 -37.11
N VAL A 38 -18.66 7.82 -37.23
CA VAL A 38 -17.63 7.23 -36.38
C VAL A 38 -16.38 8.13 -36.32
N LYS A 39 -16.08 8.90 -37.38
CA LYS A 39 -15.00 9.90 -37.37
C LYS A 39 -15.24 11.03 -36.37
N GLN A 40 -16.46 11.56 -36.27
CA GLN A 40 -16.80 12.60 -35.29
C GLN A 40 -16.74 12.05 -33.86
N LEU A 41 -17.19 10.82 -33.65
CA LEU A 41 -17.07 10.14 -32.36
C LEU A 41 -15.60 9.93 -31.97
N ASN A 42 -14.74 9.52 -32.91
CA ASN A 42 -13.31 9.37 -32.66
C ASN A 42 -12.65 10.70 -32.29
N LEU A 43 -12.97 11.79 -33.01
CA LEU A 43 -12.47 13.13 -32.67
C LEU A 43 -12.92 13.60 -31.29
N GLN A 44 -14.15 13.29 -30.89
CA GLN A 44 -14.64 13.59 -29.54
C GLN A 44 -13.91 12.76 -28.48
N ALA A 45 -13.69 11.47 -28.76
CA ALA A 45 -12.94 10.58 -27.87
C ALA A 45 -11.48 11.05 -27.68
N ASP A 46 -10.81 11.47 -28.75
CA ASP A 46 -9.45 12.01 -28.68
C ASP A 46 -9.40 13.32 -27.88
N LYS A 47 -10.34 14.25 -28.10
CA LYS A 47 -10.41 15.49 -27.31
C LYS A 47 -10.63 15.22 -25.83
N LEU A 48 -11.50 14.27 -25.51
CA LEU A 48 -11.77 13.87 -24.12
C LEU A 48 -10.54 13.24 -23.47
N LYS A 49 -9.81 12.40 -24.22
CA LYS A 49 -8.54 11.81 -23.78
C LYS A 49 -7.51 12.90 -23.48
N ASP A 50 -7.34 13.85 -24.40
CA ASP A 50 -6.36 14.94 -24.25
C ASP A 50 -6.70 15.86 -23.07
N SER A 51 -7.99 16.21 -22.89
CA SER A 51 -8.41 17.01 -21.73
C SER A 51 -8.20 16.28 -20.42
N PHE A 52 -8.55 14.99 -20.38
CA PHE A 52 -8.35 14.15 -19.20
C PHE A 52 -6.86 14.05 -18.83
N ILE A 53 -5.98 13.82 -19.79
CA ILE A 53 -4.53 13.74 -19.55
C ILE A 53 -4.00 15.06 -19.00
N ARG A 54 -4.40 16.19 -19.59
CA ARG A 54 -3.96 17.52 -19.16
C ARG A 54 -4.43 17.84 -17.74
N GLU A 55 -5.71 17.64 -17.45
CA GLU A 55 -6.30 17.91 -16.14
C GLU A 55 -5.70 16.99 -15.07
N SER A 56 -5.53 15.71 -15.39
CA SER A 56 -4.88 14.74 -14.51
C SER A 56 -3.44 15.13 -14.21
N ALA A 57 -2.68 15.60 -15.21
CA ALA A 57 -1.30 16.03 -15.01
C ALA A 57 -1.23 17.27 -14.10
N GLU A 58 -2.18 18.20 -14.24
CA GLU A 58 -2.28 19.36 -13.35
C GLU A 58 -2.60 18.94 -11.91
N ILE A 59 -3.54 18.02 -11.73
CA ILE A 59 -3.87 17.47 -10.40
C ILE A 59 -2.67 16.74 -9.79
N ALA A 60 -1.95 15.93 -10.58
CA ALA A 60 -0.74 15.25 -10.13
C ALA A 60 0.31 16.26 -9.65
N ARG A 61 0.50 17.37 -10.38
CA ARG A 61 1.41 18.45 -9.97
C ARG A 61 0.97 19.07 -8.65
N LYS A 62 -0.32 19.42 -8.50
CA LYS A 62 -0.88 19.98 -7.26
C LYS A 62 -0.66 19.05 -6.06
N TYR A 63 -0.83 17.74 -6.22
CA TYR A 63 -0.50 16.78 -5.16
C TYR A 63 1.00 16.78 -4.81
N SER A 64 1.88 16.79 -5.81
CA SER A 64 3.33 16.86 -5.56
C SER A 64 3.74 18.15 -4.87
N GLU A 65 3.15 19.29 -5.24
CA GLU A 65 3.39 20.59 -4.62
C GLU A 65 2.90 20.63 -3.17
N ALA A 66 1.80 19.92 -2.88
CA ALA A 66 1.30 19.72 -1.52
C ALA A 66 2.08 18.67 -0.70
N GLY A 67 3.11 18.03 -1.28
CA GLY A 67 3.89 16.97 -0.63
C GLY A 67 3.20 15.59 -0.61
N ASP A 68 2.02 15.43 -1.19
CA ASP A 68 1.31 14.15 -1.34
C ASP A 68 1.84 13.42 -2.59
N TYR A 69 3.08 12.95 -2.50
CA TYR A 69 3.76 12.28 -3.61
C TYR A 69 3.09 10.95 -4.00
N GLU A 70 2.37 10.30 -3.07
CA GLU A 70 1.66 9.04 -3.33
C GLU A 70 0.49 9.29 -4.29
N LYS A 71 -0.39 10.26 -3.99
CA LYS A 71 -1.49 10.61 -4.89
C LYS A 71 -1.01 11.23 -6.20
N SER A 72 0.07 11.99 -6.16
CA SER A 72 0.70 12.52 -7.38
C SER A 72 1.10 11.38 -8.33
N ARG A 73 1.78 10.35 -7.80
CA ARG A 73 2.17 9.17 -8.57
C ARG A 73 0.96 8.38 -9.08
N GLU A 74 -0.04 8.14 -8.22
CA GLU A 74 -1.27 7.42 -8.62
C GLU A 74 -1.96 8.10 -9.81
N MET A 75 -2.04 9.43 -9.81
CA MET A 75 -2.62 10.18 -10.94
C MET A 75 -1.80 10.04 -12.23
N LEU A 76 -0.48 10.00 -12.14
CA LEU A 76 0.40 9.75 -13.29
C LEU A 76 0.30 8.30 -13.80
N GLU A 77 0.12 7.33 -12.92
CA GLU A 77 -0.14 5.92 -13.29
C GLU A 77 -1.47 5.79 -14.04
N VAL A 78 -2.51 6.55 -13.66
CA VAL A 78 -3.78 6.62 -14.40
C VAL A 78 -3.57 7.18 -15.81
N ILE A 79 -2.79 8.27 -15.96
CA ILE A 79 -2.43 8.82 -17.28
C ILE A 79 -1.74 7.76 -18.14
N GLN A 80 -0.76 7.04 -17.57
CA GLN A 80 -0.04 5.98 -18.28
C GLN A 80 -0.93 4.81 -18.70
N SER A 81 -1.99 4.51 -17.92
CA SER A 81 -2.96 3.46 -18.27
C SER A 81 -3.80 3.80 -19.51
N ILE A 82 -4.04 5.10 -19.76
CA ILE A 82 -4.80 5.60 -20.90
C ILE A 82 -3.90 5.78 -22.12
N GLN A 83 -2.71 6.35 -21.92
CA GLN A 83 -1.69 6.52 -22.96
C GLN A 83 -0.32 6.11 -22.41
N LYS A 84 0.20 4.98 -22.91
CA LYS A 84 1.42 4.36 -22.38
C LYS A 84 2.66 5.25 -22.51
N ASP A 85 2.76 6.01 -23.60
CA ASP A 85 3.90 6.86 -23.95
C ASP A 85 3.53 8.35 -23.93
N VAL A 86 3.16 8.86 -22.75
CA VAL A 86 3.12 10.30 -22.52
C VAL A 86 4.53 10.78 -22.15
N PRO A 87 5.16 11.70 -22.91
CA PRO A 87 6.49 12.21 -22.61
C PRO A 87 6.60 12.74 -21.18
N GLY A 88 7.68 12.36 -20.47
CA GLY A 88 7.97 12.84 -19.11
C GLY A 88 7.21 12.14 -17.97
N VAL A 89 6.06 11.49 -18.22
CA VAL A 89 5.24 10.84 -17.17
C VAL A 89 6.02 9.73 -16.46
N LYS A 90 6.67 8.84 -17.21
CA LYS A 90 7.47 7.75 -16.64
C LYS A 90 8.62 8.26 -15.77
N ALA A 91 9.33 9.29 -16.24
CA ALA A 91 10.42 9.90 -15.49
C ALA A 91 9.92 10.54 -14.19
N MET A 92 8.79 11.24 -14.24
CA MET A 92 8.16 11.85 -13.07
C MET A 92 7.69 10.79 -12.05
N ILE A 93 7.10 9.68 -12.50
CA ILE A 93 6.75 8.54 -11.64
C ILE A 93 7.99 8.01 -10.92
N THR A 94 9.11 7.84 -11.62
CA THR A 94 10.39 7.41 -11.01
C THR A 94 10.88 8.41 -9.97
N GLN A 95 10.90 9.71 -10.29
CA GLN A 95 11.31 10.75 -9.34
C GLN A 95 10.43 10.80 -8.09
N LEU A 96 9.11 10.66 -8.24
CA LEU A 96 8.18 10.62 -7.12
C LEU A 96 8.37 9.37 -6.27
N ASN A 97 8.64 8.22 -6.89
CA ASN A 97 8.99 7.00 -6.16
C ASN A 97 10.27 7.20 -5.33
N GLU A 98 11.32 7.79 -5.90
CA GLU A 98 12.55 8.09 -5.17
C GLU A 98 12.30 9.08 -4.01
N LYS A 99 11.52 10.14 -4.27
CA LYS A 99 11.10 11.08 -3.22
C LYS A 99 10.36 10.36 -2.10
N LEU A 100 9.35 9.55 -2.39
CA LEU A 100 8.63 8.74 -1.39
C LEU A 100 9.55 7.84 -0.57
N MET A 101 10.53 7.21 -1.22
CA MET A 101 11.53 6.40 -0.52
C MET A 101 12.46 7.22 0.37
N SER A 102 12.70 8.49 0.07
CA SER A 102 13.59 9.36 0.86
C SER A 102 12.86 10.20 1.93
N SER A 103 11.64 10.65 1.66
CA SER A 103 10.95 11.66 2.46
C SER A 103 10.00 11.04 3.49
N ASN A 104 9.44 9.88 3.19
CA ASN A 104 8.57 9.17 4.11
C ASN A 104 9.38 8.19 4.95
N SER A 105 10.28 8.73 5.78
CA SER A 105 11.10 7.95 6.72
C SER A 105 10.60 8.08 8.14
N SER A 106 10.69 6.99 8.90
CA SER A 106 10.30 6.93 10.29
C SER A 106 11.35 6.19 11.09
N ASP A 107 11.82 6.83 12.15
CA ASP A 107 12.75 6.24 13.10
C ASP A 107 11.96 5.61 14.27
N LEU A 108 12.41 4.46 14.72
CA LEU A 108 11.85 3.73 15.85
C LEU A 108 12.97 3.04 16.63
N ASP A 109 12.83 3.06 17.95
CA ASP A 109 13.72 2.35 18.86
C ASP A 109 13.09 1.00 19.22
N ILE A 110 13.82 -0.07 18.95
CA ILE A 110 13.47 -1.43 19.38
C ILE A 110 14.14 -1.65 20.74
N ASP A 111 13.33 -1.72 21.78
CA ASP A 111 13.76 -2.18 23.10
C ASP A 111 13.85 -3.71 23.09
N VAL A 112 15.07 -4.26 23.14
CA VAL A 112 15.31 -5.70 23.00
C VAL A 112 14.74 -6.49 24.19
N ALA A 113 14.55 -5.84 25.35
CA ALA A 113 13.86 -6.47 26.47
C ALA A 113 12.39 -6.81 26.14
N ARG A 114 11.85 -6.22 25.07
CA ARG A 114 10.53 -6.51 24.52
C ARG A 114 10.73 -7.23 23.19
N ASN A 115 10.40 -8.53 23.12
CA ASN A 115 10.52 -9.33 21.88
C ASN A 115 9.97 -8.63 20.63
N TRP A 116 8.87 -7.89 20.79
CA TRP A 116 8.20 -7.14 19.73
C TRP A 116 8.06 -5.67 20.11
N SER A 117 8.39 -4.79 19.16
CA SER A 117 8.20 -3.35 19.34
C SER A 117 6.75 -2.94 19.15
N THR A 118 6.50 -1.65 19.39
CA THR A 118 5.30 -1.00 18.88
C THR A 118 5.21 -1.17 17.36
N PRO A 119 3.99 -1.17 16.81
CA PRO A 119 3.81 -1.27 15.38
C PRO A 119 4.60 -0.20 14.61
N ALA A 120 5.34 -0.63 13.60
CA ALA A 120 6.10 0.27 12.74
C ALA A 120 5.19 1.19 11.93
N GLY A 121 4.06 0.65 11.46
CA GLY A 121 3.06 1.35 10.68
C GLY A 121 2.28 0.40 9.76
N LEU A 122 1.30 0.95 9.05
CA LEU A 122 0.53 0.26 8.03
C LEU A 122 1.33 0.18 6.74
N VAL A 123 1.34 -1.00 6.13
CA VAL A 123 1.95 -1.27 4.83
C VAL A 123 0.90 -1.80 3.86
N ALA A 124 1.11 -1.54 2.57
CA ALA A 124 0.19 -1.94 1.52
C ALA A 124 0.81 -3.02 0.63
N LYS A 125 -0.03 -3.93 0.15
CA LYS A 125 0.31 -5.01 -0.76
C LYS A 125 1.02 -4.47 -2.00
N GLY A 126 2.15 -5.09 -2.35
CA GLY A 126 2.92 -4.72 -3.55
C GLY A 126 3.66 -3.38 -3.43
N LYS A 127 3.58 -2.69 -2.30
CA LYS A 127 4.25 -1.40 -2.10
C LYS A 127 5.50 -1.59 -1.23
N THR A 128 6.68 -1.37 -1.82
CA THR A 128 7.96 -1.65 -1.16
C THR A 128 8.26 -0.67 -0.03
N VAL A 129 8.83 -1.19 1.06
CA VAL A 129 9.43 -0.42 2.14
C VAL A 129 10.91 -0.79 2.27
N ARG A 130 11.71 0.17 2.71
CA ARG A 130 13.12 -0.01 3.04
C ARG A 130 13.31 0.08 4.54
N ILE A 131 14.05 -0.86 5.09
CA ILE A 131 14.34 -0.92 6.52
C ILE A 131 15.86 -0.89 6.67
N GLN A 132 16.35 -0.04 7.57
CA GLN A 132 17.74 0.04 7.97
C GLN A 132 17.80 -0.05 9.48
N ALA A 133 18.71 -0.84 10.02
CA ALA A 133 18.88 -1.03 11.44
C ALA A 133 20.34 -0.83 11.84
N MET A 134 20.54 -0.27 13.03
CA MET A 134 21.87 -0.06 13.60
C MET A 134 21.82 -0.23 15.12
N GLY A 135 22.97 -0.57 15.68
CA GLY A 135 23.15 -0.77 17.11
C GLY A 135 23.55 -2.20 17.44
N THR A 136 23.92 -2.39 18.70
CA THR A 136 24.31 -3.66 19.29
C THR A 136 23.54 -3.83 20.59
N TYR A 137 23.33 -5.07 21.00
CA TYR A 137 22.63 -5.38 22.23
C TYR A 137 23.19 -6.67 22.84
N ASP A 138 22.91 -6.88 24.13
CA ASP A 138 23.35 -8.08 24.85
C ASP A 138 22.30 -9.18 24.73
N PHE A 139 22.64 -10.28 24.05
CA PHE A 139 21.79 -11.45 24.00
C PHE A 139 22.10 -12.38 25.19
N VAL A 140 21.17 -12.45 26.15
CA VAL A 140 21.28 -13.30 27.34
C VAL A 140 20.14 -14.31 27.38
N ALA A 141 20.49 -15.59 27.36
CA ALA A 141 19.54 -16.70 27.48
C ALA A 141 20.05 -17.73 28.50
N ASP A 142 19.27 -17.93 29.56
CA ASP A 142 19.45 -19.00 30.54
C ASP A 142 18.17 -19.85 30.52
N ILE A 143 18.14 -20.82 29.60
CA ILE A 143 16.93 -21.56 29.25
C ILE A 143 17.25 -23.06 29.31
N LYS A 144 16.44 -23.80 30.07
CA LYS A 144 16.48 -25.26 30.06
C LYS A 144 15.85 -25.78 28.78
N THR A 145 16.54 -26.70 28.11
CA THR A 145 16.10 -27.30 26.85
C THR A 145 16.23 -28.82 26.91
N THR A 146 15.58 -29.52 25.98
CA THR A 146 15.66 -30.98 25.83
C THR A 146 16.61 -31.34 24.68
N VAL A 147 16.75 -32.63 24.37
CA VAL A 147 17.51 -33.09 23.19
C VAL A 147 16.92 -32.61 21.85
N GLU A 148 15.68 -32.11 21.85
CA GLU A 148 15.01 -31.52 20.69
C GLU A 148 15.39 -30.05 20.46
N GLY A 149 16.02 -29.39 21.44
CA GLY A 149 16.42 -27.99 21.35
C GLY A 149 15.33 -27.00 21.78
N LEU A 150 15.49 -25.74 21.38
CA LEU A 150 14.56 -24.67 21.73
C LEU A 150 13.30 -24.75 20.86
N PRO A 151 12.11 -24.47 21.43
CA PRO A 151 10.87 -24.45 20.67
C PRO A 151 10.92 -23.36 19.59
N HIS A 152 10.40 -23.70 18.42
CA HIS A 152 10.33 -22.83 17.25
C HIS A 152 8.98 -23.01 16.54
N GLY A 153 8.52 -21.95 15.85
CA GLY A 153 7.32 -21.99 15.01
C GLY A 153 6.27 -20.93 15.36
N THR A 154 6.06 -20.63 16.65
CA THR A 154 5.16 -19.53 17.04
C THR A 154 5.89 -18.19 17.05
N VAL A 155 5.99 -17.53 15.89
CA VAL A 155 6.77 -16.30 15.65
C VAL A 155 6.66 -15.21 16.74
N MET A 156 5.51 -15.08 17.42
CA MET A 156 5.31 -14.07 18.48
C MET A 156 5.71 -14.51 19.90
N LYS A 157 5.93 -15.81 20.12
CA LYS A 157 6.19 -16.41 21.43
C LYS A 157 7.51 -17.18 21.50
N GLU A 158 7.95 -17.66 20.36
CA GLU A 158 9.06 -18.61 20.17
C GLU A 158 9.96 -18.11 19.05
N LEU A 159 11.03 -18.85 18.79
CA LEU A 159 11.91 -18.56 17.67
C LEU A 159 11.15 -18.73 16.34
N ALA A 160 11.34 -17.76 15.47
CA ALA A 160 10.83 -17.79 14.10
C ALA A 160 11.68 -18.73 13.23
N ASP A 161 11.02 -19.64 12.53
CA ASP A 161 11.66 -20.59 11.62
C ASP A 161 12.43 -19.88 10.50
N GLY A 162 13.68 -20.31 10.28
CA GLY A 162 14.53 -19.81 9.20
C GLY A 162 15.12 -18.41 9.45
N ILE A 163 14.95 -17.85 10.65
CA ILE A 163 15.59 -16.61 11.07
C ILE A 163 16.60 -16.93 12.19
N PRO A 164 17.85 -16.43 12.14
CA PRO A 164 18.82 -16.67 13.21
C PRO A 164 18.33 -16.14 14.55
N ALA A 165 18.67 -16.83 15.65
CA ALA A 165 18.41 -16.32 16.99
C ALA A 165 19.19 -15.01 17.20
N GLY A 166 18.51 -14.02 17.76
CA GLY A 166 19.03 -12.67 17.97
C GLY A 166 19.01 -11.75 16.73
N ALA A 167 18.56 -12.23 15.58
CA ALA A 167 18.43 -11.37 14.42
C ALA A 167 17.20 -10.47 14.48
N LEU A 168 17.33 -9.25 13.95
CA LEU A 168 16.18 -8.36 13.73
C LEU A 168 15.31 -8.91 12.60
N MET A 169 14.00 -8.95 12.83
CA MET A 169 13.01 -9.48 11.89
C MET A 169 11.76 -8.61 11.82
N GLY A 170 11.03 -8.75 10.73
CA GLY A 170 9.74 -8.12 10.52
C GLY A 170 8.66 -9.15 10.23
N LEU A 171 7.41 -8.80 10.52
CA LEU A 171 6.24 -9.52 10.03
C LEU A 171 5.08 -8.56 9.76
N VAL A 172 4.17 -8.96 8.88
CA VAL A 172 2.95 -8.21 8.61
C VAL A 172 1.77 -8.92 9.27
N VAL A 173 1.03 -8.20 10.10
CA VAL A 173 -0.25 -8.68 10.65
C VAL A 173 -1.37 -8.16 9.76
N SER A 174 -1.95 -9.05 8.95
CA SER A 174 -3.10 -8.73 8.10
C SER A 174 -4.41 -9.10 8.79
N GLN A 175 -5.53 -8.72 8.19
CA GLN A 175 -6.88 -9.09 8.65
C GLN A 175 -7.48 -10.08 7.66
N GLU A 176 -7.81 -11.29 8.12
CA GLU A 176 -8.54 -12.28 7.32
C GLU A 176 -9.87 -12.60 8.02
N LYS A 177 -11.00 -12.30 7.36
CA LYS A 177 -12.36 -12.51 7.92
C LYS A 177 -12.56 -11.88 9.31
N GLY A 178 -11.99 -10.69 9.52
CA GLY A 178 -12.06 -9.95 10.79
C GLY A 178 -11.18 -10.52 11.91
N LYS A 179 -10.31 -11.48 11.62
CA LYS A 179 -9.33 -12.02 12.58
C LYS A 179 -7.91 -11.62 12.17
N PRO A 180 -7.03 -11.29 13.13
CA PRO A 180 -5.62 -11.07 12.86
C PRO A 180 -4.98 -12.34 12.29
N LYS A 181 -4.27 -12.18 11.17
CA LYS A 181 -3.46 -13.22 10.56
C LYS A 181 -2.00 -12.79 10.55
N LEU A 182 -1.15 -13.63 11.12
CA LEU A 182 0.29 -13.41 11.09
C LEU A 182 0.84 -13.84 9.72
N GLY A 183 1.49 -12.91 9.04
CA GLY A 183 2.27 -13.19 7.84
C GLY A 183 3.56 -13.96 8.17
N LYS A 184 4.23 -14.46 7.13
CA LYS A 184 5.53 -15.10 7.27
C LYS A 184 6.57 -14.05 7.72
N PRO A 185 7.35 -14.31 8.78
CA PRO A 185 8.41 -13.39 9.19
C PRO A 185 9.52 -13.37 8.16
N PHE A 186 10.27 -12.27 8.13
CA PHE A 186 11.42 -12.08 7.25
C PHE A 186 12.59 -11.47 8.00
N LEU A 187 13.80 -11.86 7.61
CA LEU A 187 15.04 -11.32 8.15
C LEU A 187 15.22 -9.87 7.68
N ILE A 188 15.49 -8.96 8.62
CA ILE A 188 15.84 -7.57 8.32
C ILE A 188 17.37 -7.40 8.31
N GLY A 189 18.06 -7.91 9.34
CA GLY A 189 19.49 -7.65 9.52
C GLY A 189 19.80 -6.15 9.64
N GLU A 190 20.89 -5.69 9.03
CA GLU A 190 21.25 -4.26 8.97
C GLU A 190 20.42 -3.48 7.93
N LYS A 191 20.02 -4.13 6.84
CA LYS A 191 19.25 -3.52 5.75
C LYS A 191 18.39 -4.53 5.03
N ALA A 192 17.13 -4.17 4.78
CA ALA A 192 16.21 -4.95 3.97
C ALA A 192 15.35 -4.07 3.06
N GLU A 193 15.02 -4.59 1.88
CA GLU A 193 13.90 -4.11 1.07
C GLU A 193 12.80 -5.17 1.14
N PHE A 194 11.59 -4.76 1.49
CA PHE A 194 10.48 -5.67 1.71
C PHE A 194 9.24 -5.20 0.94
N THR A 195 8.63 -6.12 0.21
CA THR A 195 7.36 -5.89 -0.49
C THR A 195 6.28 -6.76 0.16
N PRO A 196 5.30 -6.15 0.86
CA PRO A 196 4.21 -6.88 1.50
C PRO A 196 3.37 -7.67 0.49
N LYS A 197 2.95 -8.88 0.89
CA LYS A 197 2.03 -9.71 0.09
C LYS A 197 0.55 -9.37 0.34
N ASP A 198 0.28 -8.79 1.49
CA ASP A 198 -1.04 -8.40 1.97
C ASP A 198 -0.94 -7.02 2.63
N ASP A 199 -2.07 -6.31 2.67
CA ASP A 199 -2.20 -5.09 3.48
C ASP A 199 -2.19 -5.47 4.96
N GLY A 200 -1.56 -4.64 5.79
CA GLY A 200 -1.55 -4.92 7.22
C GLY A 200 -0.61 -4.04 8.02
N LEU A 201 -0.46 -4.43 9.28
CA LEU A 201 0.39 -3.75 10.25
C LEU A 201 1.78 -4.38 10.24
N LEU A 202 2.81 -3.61 9.88
CA LEU A 202 4.18 -4.04 10.00
C LEU A 202 4.61 -4.00 11.47
N MET A 203 5.08 -5.14 11.94
CA MET A 203 5.68 -5.34 13.25
C MET A 203 7.17 -5.60 13.08
N ILE A 204 7.99 -5.05 13.98
CA ILE A 204 9.43 -5.33 14.03
C ILE A 204 9.77 -5.90 15.40
N GLY A 205 10.67 -6.86 15.43
CA GLY A 205 11.09 -7.55 16.65
C GLY A 205 12.43 -8.22 16.49
N VAL A 206 12.97 -8.71 17.59
CA VAL A 206 14.21 -9.50 17.61
C VAL A 206 13.83 -10.95 17.82
N ASN A 207 14.43 -11.86 17.05
CA ASN A 207 14.14 -13.28 17.13
C ASN A 207 14.75 -13.91 18.38
N LEU A 208 14.07 -13.81 19.52
CA LEU A 208 14.58 -14.26 20.82
C LEU A 208 13.71 -15.38 21.39
N PRO A 209 14.31 -16.37 22.04
CA PRO A 209 13.56 -17.45 22.68
C PRO A 209 12.78 -16.93 23.90
N ALA A 210 11.70 -17.62 24.25
CA ALA A 210 10.93 -17.31 25.45
C ALA A 210 11.81 -17.35 26.71
N GLY A 211 11.65 -16.36 27.59
CA GLY A 211 12.40 -16.30 28.87
C GLY A 211 13.82 -15.75 28.77
N HIS A 212 14.23 -15.22 27.62
CA HIS A 212 15.48 -14.45 27.49
C HIS A 212 15.51 -13.25 28.47
N LYS A 213 16.72 -12.77 28.79
CA LYS A 213 16.98 -11.58 29.62
C LYS A 213 17.79 -10.53 28.86
N SER A 214 17.68 -10.54 27.54
CA SER A 214 18.42 -9.64 26.65
C SER A 214 18.12 -8.17 26.93
N THR A 215 19.13 -7.32 26.80
CA THR A 215 19.04 -5.88 27.06
C THR A 215 19.72 -5.08 25.95
N GLY A 216 19.26 -3.85 25.74
CA GLY A 216 19.81 -2.93 24.76
C GLY A 216 18.75 -2.34 23.85
N LYS A 217 19.16 -1.48 22.94
CA LYS A 217 18.26 -0.81 21.99
C LYS A 217 18.85 -0.88 20.59
N LEU A 218 18.00 -1.20 19.62
CA LEU A 218 18.32 -1.09 18.20
C LEU A 218 17.57 0.11 17.62
N LYS A 219 18.27 0.92 16.83
CA LYS A 219 17.64 2.01 16.08
C LYS A 219 17.28 1.50 14.71
N VAL A 220 16.03 1.66 14.33
CA VAL A 220 15.52 1.23 13.03
C VAL A 220 14.91 2.42 12.31
N ARG A 221 15.31 2.60 11.06
CA ARG A 221 14.72 3.55 10.12
C ARG A 221 13.95 2.78 9.08
N ILE A 222 12.66 3.08 8.95
CA ILE A 222 11.82 2.57 7.87
C ILE A 222 11.51 3.70 6.92
N SER A 223 11.52 3.43 5.63
CA SER A 223 11.15 4.41 4.61
C SER A 223 10.36 3.80 3.46
N GLY A 224 9.67 4.64 2.69
CA GLY A 224 8.89 4.21 1.52
C GLY A 224 7.39 4.19 1.78
N TYR A 225 6.69 3.14 1.33
CA TYR A 225 5.23 3.06 1.43
C TYR A 225 4.76 2.56 2.81
N ILE A 226 4.93 3.40 3.83
CA ILE A 226 4.47 3.15 5.19
C ILE A 226 3.63 4.30 5.72
N ARG A 227 2.49 4.02 6.35
CA ARG A 227 1.64 5.01 7.01
C ARG A 227 1.61 4.73 8.50
N ARG A 228 2.13 5.63 9.34
CA ARG A 228 1.84 5.53 10.79
C ARG A 228 0.38 5.91 11.02
N GLY A 229 -0.33 5.14 11.83
CA GLY A 229 -1.53 5.65 12.46
C GLY A 229 -1.12 6.87 13.28
N SER A 230 -1.63 8.05 12.93
CA SER A 230 -1.52 9.21 13.80
C SER A 230 -2.19 8.87 15.13
N ASN A 231 -1.45 9.00 16.23
CA ASN A 231 -2.12 9.29 17.51
C ASN A 231 -2.82 10.64 17.40
#